data_AF-A0A3R8X916-F1
#
_entry.id   AF-A0A3R8X916-F1
#
_cell.length_a   1.000
_cell.length_b   1.000
_cell.length_c   1.000
_cell.angle_alpha   90.00
_cell.angle_beta   90.00
_cell.angle_gamma   90.00
#
_symmetry.space_group_name_H-M   'P 1'
#
loop_
_entity.id
_entity.type
_entity.pdbx_description
1 polymer ?
#
loop_
_entity_poly.entity_id
_entity_poly.type
_entity_poly.pdbx_seq_one_letter_code
_entity_poly.pdbx_strand_id
1 'polypeptide(L)'
;MGKRIQQLLLAIPFLFFGLGSYGSTYFSYVEEVESLSKYENIYHFVMEYWKESSPYEGNPCQSVLGSTGAKRCYFTINHLHSGKEAGGIASRADWSCDVNFATYTTMAAIIRDANAICGLSFPRTGKSQHSGAITTDECVGIFLATSKGSQGKILPGGICGIAPPPAGKCYFTSPTGNANTLELDHGPLNADELNGDVETGLFYIQCNQDMSVKVSSNLQQDNVYLRSNGELQSHVTLNNQSAAKGLVQSVRANQVWPVRVESTLKTNGTVAPGKFSGRITLVLTIP
;
A
#
# COMPACT_ATOMS: atom_id res chain seq x y z
N MET A 1 65.54 12.19 -23.76
CA MET A 1 65.37 11.98 -22.30
C MET A 1 64.22 12.86 -21.83
N GLY A 2 63.09 12.27 -21.46
CA GLY A 2 61.92 13.00 -20.95
C GLY A 2 60.79 12.02 -20.63
N LYS A 3 60.49 11.85 -19.35
CA LYS A 3 59.77 10.72 -18.73
C LYS A 3 58.29 10.64 -19.14
N ARG A 4 57.83 9.42 -19.48
CA ARG A 4 56.41 9.05 -19.51
C ARG A 4 55.84 9.13 -18.09
N ILE A 5 54.86 9.99 -17.89
CA ILE A 5 54.06 10.04 -16.65
C ILE A 5 53.04 8.91 -16.74
N GLN A 6 53.29 7.81 -16.01
CA GLN A 6 52.29 6.79 -15.72
C GLN A 6 51.28 7.39 -14.73
N GLN A 7 50.06 7.65 -15.19
CA GLN A 7 48.93 7.92 -14.30
C GLN A 7 48.56 6.60 -13.59
N LEU A 8 48.87 6.52 -12.30
CA LEU A 8 48.32 5.49 -11.41
C LEU A 8 46.83 5.73 -11.25
N LEU A 9 46.01 4.88 -11.86
CA LEU A 9 44.60 4.73 -11.52
C LEU A 9 44.51 4.06 -10.15
N LEU A 10 44.41 4.86 -9.09
CA LEU A 10 43.95 4.41 -7.78
C LEU A 10 42.47 4.04 -7.91
N ALA A 11 42.19 2.75 -8.08
CA ALA A 11 40.85 2.20 -7.93
C ALA A 11 40.44 2.34 -6.46
N ILE A 12 39.69 3.41 -6.15
CA ILE A 12 38.99 3.55 -4.88
C ILE A 12 37.85 2.53 -4.92
N PRO A 13 37.85 1.48 -4.06
CA PRO A 13 36.68 0.63 -3.96
C PRO A 13 35.58 1.49 -3.35
N PHE A 14 34.62 1.88 -4.18
CA PHE A 14 33.33 2.36 -3.70
C PHE A 14 32.73 1.22 -2.87
N LEU A 15 32.97 1.25 -1.56
CA LEU A 15 32.14 0.59 -0.56
C LEU A 15 30.77 1.25 -0.65
N PHE A 16 29.96 0.78 -1.60
CA PHE A 16 28.51 0.92 -1.52
C PHE A 16 28.09 0.19 -0.25
N PHE A 17 28.07 0.91 0.88
CA PHE A 17 27.12 0.61 1.92
C PHE A 17 25.75 0.86 1.29
N GLY A 18 25.21 -0.18 0.66
CA GLY A 18 23.80 -0.23 0.33
C GLY A 18 23.04 -0.07 1.63
N LEU A 19 22.60 1.16 1.91
CA LEU A 19 21.46 1.39 2.77
C LEU A 19 20.29 0.75 2.02
N GLY A 20 20.11 -0.55 2.24
CA GLY A 20 18.98 -1.29 1.71
C GLY A 20 17.73 -0.61 2.23
N SER A 21 17.03 0.09 1.33
CA SER A 21 15.64 0.45 1.58
C SER A 21 14.88 -0.88 1.60
N TYR A 22 14.45 -1.31 2.79
CA TYR A 22 13.56 -2.44 2.94
C TYR A 22 12.18 -2.01 2.45
N GLY A 23 11.63 -2.73 1.48
CA GLY A 23 10.42 -2.36 0.75
C GLY A 23 9.24 -3.31 0.97
N SER A 24 9.37 -4.32 1.83
CA SER A 24 8.32 -5.32 2.06
C SER A 24 6.97 -4.65 2.32
N THR A 25 5.98 -5.07 1.54
CA THR A 25 4.61 -4.58 1.68
C THR A 25 3.76 -5.71 2.20
N TYR A 26 3.12 -5.48 3.33
CA TYR A 26 1.93 -6.22 3.71
C TYR A 26 0.77 -5.23 3.77
N PHE A 27 -0.44 -5.75 3.55
CA PHE A 27 -1.65 -4.99 3.79
C PHE A 27 -2.52 -5.74 4.78
N SER A 28 -2.94 -5.03 5.81
CA SER A 28 -3.90 -5.50 6.79
C SER A 28 -4.88 -4.42 7.20
N TYR A 29 -6.01 -4.85 7.72
CA TYR A 29 -6.97 -3.97 8.35
C TYR A 29 -7.71 -4.72 9.46
N VAL A 30 -8.07 -3.98 10.50
CA VAL A 30 -8.98 -4.47 11.54
C VAL A 30 -10.40 -4.32 11.01
N GLU A 31 -11.20 -5.39 11.06
CA GLU A 31 -12.61 -5.38 10.64
C GLU A 31 -13.55 -5.05 11.79
N GLU A 32 -13.19 -5.47 12.99
CA GLU A 32 -14.02 -5.34 14.18
C GLU A 32 -13.12 -5.25 15.41
N VAL A 33 -13.54 -4.43 16.37
CA VAL A 33 -12.94 -4.35 17.70
C VAL A 33 -13.96 -4.81 18.72
N GLU A 34 -13.71 -5.96 19.34
CA GLU A 34 -14.51 -6.47 20.46
C GLU A 34 -13.91 -5.96 21.76
N SER A 35 -14.59 -5.03 22.46
CA SER A 35 -14.16 -4.54 23.76
C SER A 35 -14.58 -5.48 24.88
N LEU A 36 -13.60 -6.16 25.49
CA LEU A 36 -13.82 -7.00 26.67
C LEU A 36 -13.89 -6.18 27.96
N SER A 37 -13.13 -5.08 28.03
CA SER A 37 -13.15 -4.12 29.13
C SER A 37 -12.63 -2.76 28.68
N LYS A 38 -12.59 -1.78 29.60
CA LYS A 38 -11.99 -0.45 29.34
C LYS A 38 -10.54 -0.51 28.84
N TYR A 39 -9.80 -1.55 29.19
CA TYR A 39 -8.38 -1.70 28.87
C TYR A 39 -8.09 -3.00 28.13
N GLU A 40 -9.11 -3.65 27.57
CA GLU A 40 -8.91 -4.93 26.90
C GLU A 40 -9.82 -5.04 25.68
N ASN A 41 -9.19 -5.25 24.53
CA ASN A 41 -9.87 -5.33 23.23
C ASN A 41 -9.32 -6.52 22.43
N ILE A 42 -10.17 -7.10 21.60
CA ILE A 42 -9.78 -8.08 20.58
C ILE A 42 -9.93 -7.42 19.21
N TYR A 43 -8.86 -7.41 18.43
CA TYR A 43 -8.85 -6.96 17.04
C TYR A 43 -9.09 -8.15 16.13
N HIS A 44 -10.23 -8.17 15.48
CA HIS A 44 -10.54 -9.10 14.40
C HIS A 44 -9.99 -8.48 13.13
N PHE A 45 -9.05 -9.14 12.46
CA PHE A 45 -8.34 -8.53 11.35
C PHE A 45 -8.31 -9.43 10.13
N VAL A 46 -8.05 -8.80 8.99
CA VAL A 46 -7.64 -9.45 7.75
C VAL A 46 -6.22 -9.00 7.43
N MET A 47 -5.32 -9.95 7.19
CA MET A 47 -4.10 -9.71 6.43
C MET A 47 -4.34 -10.16 4.99
N GLU A 48 -4.37 -9.23 4.06
CA GLU A 48 -4.69 -9.49 2.65
C GLU A 48 -3.52 -10.14 1.92
N TYR A 49 -2.31 -9.65 2.18
CA TYR A 49 -1.09 -10.20 1.61
C TYR A 49 0.14 -9.77 2.39
N TRP A 50 1.22 -10.51 2.17
CA TRP A 50 2.59 -10.08 2.44
C TRP A 50 3.45 -10.45 1.23
N LYS A 51 4.11 -9.46 0.64
CA LYS A 51 4.92 -9.61 -0.56
C LYS A 51 6.21 -8.82 -0.45
N GLU A 52 7.29 -9.41 -0.95
CA GLU A 52 8.53 -8.70 -1.20
C GLU A 52 8.32 -7.62 -2.28
N SER A 53 8.99 -6.48 -2.10
CA SER A 53 9.05 -5.41 -3.09
C SER A 53 9.88 -5.77 -4.33
N SER A 54 10.79 -6.74 -4.17
CA SER A 54 11.67 -7.23 -5.22
C SER A 54 12.18 -8.64 -4.85
N PRO A 55 12.45 -9.52 -5.83
CA PRO A 55 13.09 -10.82 -5.58
C PRO A 55 14.44 -10.73 -4.86
N TYR A 56 15.10 -9.57 -4.93
CA TYR A 56 16.40 -9.31 -4.30
C TYR A 56 16.28 -8.55 -2.97
N GLU A 57 15.06 -8.32 -2.48
CA GLU A 57 14.86 -7.67 -1.19
C GLU A 57 15.56 -8.47 -0.10
N GLY A 58 16.48 -7.79 0.62
CA GLY A 58 17.28 -8.40 1.65
C GLY A 58 16.49 -8.73 2.92
N ASN A 59 17.06 -9.59 3.74
CA ASN A 59 16.51 -9.96 5.04
C ASN A 59 16.43 -8.74 6.00
N PRO A 60 15.25 -8.42 6.57
CA PRO A 60 15.03 -7.26 7.45
C PRO A 60 15.51 -7.47 8.89
N CYS A 61 15.91 -8.69 9.28
CA CYS A 61 16.16 -9.02 10.67
C CYS A 61 17.23 -8.14 11.32
N GLN A 62 18.37 -7.92 10.64
CA GLN A 62 19.44 -7.09 11.18
C GLN A 62 19.09 -5.60 11.20
N SER A 63 18.35 -5.09 10.21
CA SER A 63 17.99 -3.67 10.16
C SER A 63 16.93 -3.31 11.20
N VAL A 64 15.98 -4.21 11.46
CA VAL A 64 14.91 -3.99 12.43
C VAL A 64 15.36 -4.29 13.87
N LEU A 65 16.10 -5.40 14.07
CA LEU A 65 16.46 -5.91 15.40
C LEU A 65 17.94 -5.69 15.78
N GLY A 66 18.73 -5.03 14.93
CA GLY A 66 20.14 -4.79 15.15
C GLY A 66 21.00 -6.05 15.08
N SER A 67 22.16 -6.04 15.75
CA SER A 67 23.15 -7.12 15.69
C SER A 67 22.65 -8.47 16.21
N THR A 68 21.69 -8.48 17.14
CA THR A 68 21.04 -9.70 17.61
C THR A 68 20.14 -10.31 16.52
N GLY A 69 19.49 -9.47 15.72
CA GLY A 69 18.67 -9.86 14.57
C GLY A 69 19.44 -10.67 13.52
N ALA A 70 20.74 -10.38 13.35
CA ALA A 70 21.62 -11.13 12.45
C ALA A 70 21.86 -12.58 12.88
N LYS A 71 21.50 -12.95 14.12
CA LYS A 71 21.65 -14.31 14.67
C LYS A 71 20.33 -14.97 15.00
N ARG A 72 19.33 -14.18 15.39
CA ARG A 72 18.03 -14.66 15.88
C ARG A 72 16.92 -13.75 15.39
N CYS A 73 15.99 -14.32 14.64
CA CYS A 73 14.88 -13.58 14.08
C CYS A 73 13.68 -14.47 13.85
N TYR A 74 12.56 -14.13 14.47
CA TYR A 74 11.30 -14.86 14.42
C TYR A 74 10.19 -13.90 14.04
N PHE A 75 9.27 -14.37 13.19
CA PHE A 75 8.15 -13.58 12.71
C PHE A 75 6.85 -13.98 13.41
N THR A 76 6.00 -12.99 13.66
CA THR A 76 4.65 -13.16 14.23
C THR A 76 3.66 -12.20 13.57
N ILE A 77 2.36 -12.55 13.53
CA ILE A 77 1.29 -11.58 13.28
C ILE A 77 0.75 -11.12 14.64
N ASN A 78 0.92 -9.83 14.93
CA ASN A 78 0.58 -9.25 16.23
C ASN A 78 0.08 -7.80 16.03
N HIS A 79 -0.24 -7.10 17.11
CA HIS A 79 -0.68 -5.71 17.09
C HIS A 79 0.36 -4.76 17.70
N LEU A 80 0.34 -3.49 17.30
CA LEU A 80 1.04 -2.40 17.99
C LEU A 80 0.47 -2.23 19.41
N HIS A 81 1.35 -2.15 20.40
CA HIS A 81 0.96 -2.19 21.80
C HIS A 81 1.46 -0.98 22.61
N SER A 82 2.70 -0.52 22.41
CA SER A 82 3.26 0.64 23.11
C SER A 82 4.06 1.53 22.17
N GLY A 83 3.36 2.44 21.49
CA GLY A 83 3.96 3.36 20.51
C GLY A 83 4.10 2.78 19.11
N LYS A 84 4.82 3.50 18.24
CA LYS A 84 4.72 3.35 16.78
C LYS A 84 5.35 2.08 16.19
N GLU A 85 6.12 1.34 16.96
CA GLU A 85 6.87 0.17 16.46
C GLU A 85 6.77 -1.08 17.34
N ALA A 86 6.39 -0.92 18.62
CA ALA A 86 6.46 -2.01 19.59
C ALA A 86 5.20 -2.88 19.54
N GLY A 87 5.40 -4.18 19.35
CA GLY A 87 4.33 -5.17 19.31
C GLY A 87 3.86 -5.63 20.68
N GLY A 88 2.67 -6.22 20.72
CA GLY A 88 2.13 -6.89 21.89
C GLY A 88 2.94 -8.11 22.33
N ILE A 89 2.58 -8.67 23.48
CA ILE A 89 3.17 -9.94 23.92
C ILE A 89 2.79 -11.07 22.95
N ALA A 90 3.71 -12.00 22.71
CA ALA A 90 3.51 -13.02 21.67
C ALA A 90 2.45 -14.07 22.03
N SER A 91 2.11 -14.25 23.31
CA SER A 91 0.99 -15.13 23.71
C SER A 91 -0.38 -14.63 23.22
N ARG A 92 -0.44 -13.39 22.69
CA ARG A 92 -1.64 -12.77 22.12
C ARG A 92 -1.49 -12.49 20.62
N ALA A 93 -0.44 -13.05 20.01
CA ALA A 93 -0.25 -13.05 18.57
C ALA A 93 -1.17 -14.09 17.93
N ASP A 94 -1.67 -13.78 16.73
CA ASP A 94 -2.53 -14.68 15.97
C ASP A 94 -1.74 -15.80 15.28
N TRP A 95 -0.52 -15.48 14.87
CA TRP A 95 0.36 -16.39 14.16
C TRP A 95 1.81 -16.21 14.63
N SER A 96 2.55 -17.30 14.66
CA SER A 96 3.99 -17.30 14.92
C SER A 96 4.66 -18.43 14.14
N CYS A 97 5.96 -18.27 13.89
CA CYS A 97 6.76 -19.29 13.24
C CYS A 97 8.00 -19.64 14.06
N ASP A 98 8.24 -20.93 14.20
CA ASP A 98 9.34 -21.47 14.99
C ASP A 98 10.69 -21.47 14.27
N VAL A 99 10.69 -21.14 12.98
CA VAL A 99 11.90 -21.02 12.16
C VAL A 99 12.68 -19.77 12.55
N ASN A 100 13.99 -19.93 12.74
CA ASN A 100 14.90 -18.80 12.88
C ASN A 100 15.28 -18.30 11.47
N PHE A 101 14.71 -17.17 11.06
CA PHE A 101 14.91 -16.60 9.74
C PHE A 101 16.17 -15.76 9.61
N ALA A 102 16.98 -15.60 10.66
CA ALA A 102 18.16 -14.73 10.63
C ALA A 102 19.20 -15.12 9.55
N THR A 103 19.27 -16.40 9.18
CA THR A 103 20.22 -16.91 8.18
C THR A 103 19.71 -16.83 6.74
N TYR A 104 18.46 -16.41 6.54
CA TYR A 104 17.88 -16.28 5.21
C TYR A 104 18.49 -15.05 4.52
N THR A 105 18.71 -15.14 3.21
CA THR A 105 19.28 -14.04 2.45
C THR A 105 18.21 -13.03 1.99
N THR A 106 17.05 -13.51 1.54
CA THR A 106 16.02 -12.68 0.92
C THR A 106 14.67 -12.79 1.61
N MET A 107 13.87 -11.71 1.53
CA MET A 107 12.48 -11.69 1.98
C MET A 107 11.64 -12.76 1.30
N ALA A 108 11.82 -12.98 -0.01
CA ALA A 108 11.09 -14.00 -0.77
C ALA A 108 11.26 -15.41 -0.16
N ALA A 109 12.47 -15.76 0.28
CA ALA A 109 12.73 -17.05 0.94
C ALA A 109 12.06 -17.13 2.32
N ILE A 110 12.01 -16.02 3.06
CA ILE A 110 11.30 -15.93 4.35
C ILE A 110 9.80 -16.16 4.14
N ILE A 111 9.17 -15.41 3.22
CA ILE A 111 7.72 -15.52 2.94
C ILE A 111 7.36 -16.93 2.49
N ARG A 112 8.15 -17.51 1.56
CA ARG A 112 7.95 -18.89 1.07
C ARG A 112 7.97 -19.91 2.20
N ASP A 113 8.96 -19.85 3.09
CA ASP A 113 9.10 -20.85 4.15
C ASP A 113 8.16 -20.57 5.33
N ALA A 114 7.79 -19.30 5.58
CA ALA A 114 6.70 -18.97 6.49
C ALA A 114 5.38 -19.61 6.03
N ASN A 115 5.11 -19.64 4.71
CA ASN A 115 3.98 -20.36 4.15
C ASN A 115 4.16 -21.88 4.26
N ALA A 116 5.24 -22.42 3.70
CA ALA A 116 5.42 -23.87 3.53
C ALA A 116 5.66 -24.62 4.85
N ILE A 117 6.34 -24.00 5.82
CA ILE A 117 6.72 -24.64 7.09
C ILE A 117 5.76 -24.24 8.21
N CYS A 118 5.36 -22.97 8.25
CA CYS A 118 4.59 -22.39 9.35
C CYS A 118 3.12 -22.10 8.99
N GLY A 119 2.65 -22.54 7.81
CA GLY A 119 1.26 -22.47 7.42
C GLY A 119 0.72 -21.05 7.19
N LEU A 120 1.59 -20.06 6.97
CA LEU A 120 1.15 -18.70 6.71
C LEU A 120 0.58 -18.56 5.30
N SER A 121 -0.75 -18.54 5.18
CA SER A 121 -1.47 -18.32 3.92
C SER A 121 -2.24 -16.99 3.94
N PHE A 122 -2.45 -16.39 2.77
CA PHE A 122 -3.22 -15.15 2.61
C PHE A 122 -4.34 -15.32 1.57
N PRO A 123 -5.48 -14.60 1.69
CA PRO A 123 -5.82 -13.71 2.80
C PRO A 123 -6.01 -14.50 4.11
N ARG A 124 -5.57 -13.92 5.23
CA ARG A 124 -5.66 -14.52 6.57
C ARG A 124 -6.61 -13.71 7.42
N THR A 125 -7.63 -14.35 7.96
CA THR A 125 -8.43 -13.79 9.04
C THR A 125 -7.89 -14.28 10.38
N GLY A 126 -7.92 -13.41 11.38
CA GLY A 126 -7.34 -13.73 12.69
C GLY A 126 -7.80 -12.81 13.80
N LYS A 127 -7.32 -13.08 15.00
CA LYS A 127 -7.60 -12.27 16.19
C LYS A 127 -6.33 -11.97 16.97
N SER A 128 -6.16 -10.72 17.38
CA SER A 128 -5.08 -10.34 18.32
C SER A 128 -5.66 -9.56 19.49
N GLN A 129 -5.21 -9.87 20.71
CA GLN A 129 -5.78 -9.31 21.93
C GLN A 129 -4.85 -8.26 22.54
N HIS A 130 -5.33 -7.04 22.69
CA HIS A 130 -4.64 -5.97 23.38
C HIS A 130 -5.11 -5.89 24.83
N SER A 131 -4.18 -5.68 25.76
CA SER A 131 -4.52 -5.25 27.11
C SER A 131 -3.59 -4.13 27.56
N GLY A 132 -4.15 -2.97 27.88
CA GLY A 132 -3.41 -1.76 28.20
C GLY A 132 -4.17 -0.51 27.77
N ALA A 133 -3.50 0.64 27.92
CA ALA A 133 -3.99 1.89 27.38
C ALA A 133 -3.61 2.01 25.90
N ILE A 134 -4.59 2.33 25.05
CA ILE A 134 -4.35 2.67 23.65
C ILE A 134 -3.71 4.05 23.60
N THR A 135 -2.43 4.11 23.22
CA THR A 135 -1.62 5.34 23.20
C THR A 135 -1.10 5.70 21.82
N THR A 136 -1.45 4.89 20.81
CA THR A 136 -1.08 5.03 19.40
C THR A 136 -2.17 4.42 18.55
N ASP A 137 -2.21 4.78 17.27
CA ASP A 137 -3.01 4.08 16.26
C ASP A 137 -2.70 2.58 16.32
N GLU A 138 -3.75 1.77 16.42
CA GLU A 138 -3.60 0.33 16.55
C GLU A 138 -3.52 -0.30 15.19
N CYS A 139 -2.46 -1.08 14.99
CA CYS A 139 -2.21 -1.78 13.75
C CYS A 139 -1.93 -3.25 14.05
N VAL A 140 -2.64 -4.15 13.37
CA VAL A 140 -2.24 -5.55 13.28
C VAL A 140 -1.32 -5.73 12.08
N GLY A 141 -0.11 -6.23 12.29
CA GLY A 141 0.88 -6.37 11.24
C GLY A 141 1.85 -7.52 11.51
N ILE A 142 2.93 -7.53 10.74
CA ILE A 142 3.99 -8.53 10.87
C ILE A 142 5.08 -7.97 11.77
N PHE A 143 5.49 -8.74 12.78
CA PHE A 143 6.47 -8.33 13.79
C PHE A 143 7.65 -9.29 13.81
N LEU A 144 8.82 -8.75 14.14
CA LEU A 144 10.09 -9.47 14.25
C LEU A 144 10.56 -9.46 15.69
N ALA A 145 11.07 -10.59 16.16
CA ALA A 145 11.61 -10.73 17.51
C ALA A 145 12.93 -11.54 17.54
N THR A 146 13.78 -11.26 18.52
CA THR A 146 15.06 -11.98 18.73
C THR A 146 14.90 -13.32 19.47
N SER A 147 13.69 -13.58 19.97
CA SER A 147 13.32 -14.82 20.67
C SER A 147 11.90 -15.21 20.33
N LYS A 148 11.64 -16.52 20.30
CA LYS A 148 10.29 -17.06 20.21
C LYS A 148 9.49 -16.59 21.42
N GLY A 149 8.27 -16.14 21.21
CA GLY A 149 7.38 -15.77 22.31
C GLY A 149 7.65 -14.40 22.96
N SER A 150 8.63 -13.62 22.49
CA SER A 150 8.87 -12.27 23.02
C SER A 150 8.12 -11.19 22.24
N GLN A 151 7.99 -10.02 22.84
CA GLN A 151 7.56 -8.82 22.11
C GLN A 151 8.48 -8.55 20.92
N GLY A 152 7.89 -8.09 19.82
CA GLY A 152 8.59 -7.82 18.57
C GLY A 152 8.51 -6.36 18.17
N LYS A 153 9.26 -6.02 17.12
CA LYS A 153 9.13 -4.75 16.41
C LYS A 153 8.40 -4.96 15.09
N ILE A 154 7.52 -4.03 14.72
CA ILE A 154 6.79 -4.10 13.47
C ILE A 154 7.76 -4.11 12.28
N LEU A 155 7.46 -4.92 11.27
CA LEU A 155 8.14 -4.92 9.98
C LEU A 155 7.81 -3.59 9.26
N PRO A 156 8.81 -2.74 8.97
CA PRO A 156 8.55 -1.51 8.24
C PRO A 156 8.03 -1.77 6.82
N GLY A 157 7.27 -0.81 6.27
CA GLY A 157 6.75 -0.87 4.89
C GLY A 157 5.34 -1.45 4.76
N GLY A 158 4.77 -1.98 5.84
CA GLY A 158 3.38 -2.41 5.87
C GLY A 158 2.38 -1.25 5.87
N ILE A 159 1.26 -1.44 5.17
CA ILE A 159 0.08 -0.58 5.25
C ILE A 159 -0.93 -1.28 6.14
N CYS A 160 -1.45 -0.54 7.11
CA CYS A 160 -2.34 -1.07 8.12
C CYS A 160 -3.52 -0.13 8.31
N GLY A 161 -4.74 -0.67 8.21
CA GLY A 161 -5.94 0.05 8.61
C GLY A 161 -5.89 0.32 10.11
N ILE A 162 -6.01 1.58 10.50
CA ILE A 162 -5.98 2.02 11.91
C ILE A 162 -7.21 1.46 12.62
N ALA A 163 -7.02 0.86 13.80
CA ALA A 163 -8.09 0.45 14.70
C ALA A 163 -8.48 1.58 15.69
N PRO A 164 -9.77 1.66 16.10
CA PRO A 164 -10.88 0.89 15.53
C PRO A 164 -11.08 1.29 14.06
N PRO A 165 -11.46 0.34 13.19
CA PRO A 165 -11.79 0.71 11.82
C PRO A 165 -12.81 1.85 11.88
N PRO A 166 -12.76 2.79 10.93
CA PRO A 166 -13.85 3.74 10.78
C PRO A 166 -15.17 2.99 10.90
N ALA A 167 -16.14 3.58 11.60
CA ALA A 167 -17.47 3.03 11.59
C ALA A 167 -17.95 3.02 10.12
N GLY A 168 -17.79 1.88 9.44
CA GLY A 168 -18.32 1.62 8.11
C GLY A 168 -17.33 1.02 7.12
N LYS A 169 -17.88 0.32 6.13
CA LYS A 169 -17.20 -0.22 4.96
C LYS A 169 -17.74 0.51 3.74
N CYS A 170 -16.85 1.00 2.88
CA CYS A 170 -17.20 1.50 1.57
C CYS A 170 -16.38 0.80 0.49
N TYR A 171 -16.94 0.69 -0.70
CA TYR A 171 -16.27 0.09 -1.85
C TYR A 171 -16.69 0.77 -3.16
N PHE A 172 -15.84 0.65 -4.18
CA PHE A 172 -16.20 1.02 -5.54
C PHE A 172 -17.08 -0.07 -6.15
N THR A 173 -18.16 0.35 -6.82
CA THR A 173 -19.00 -0.51 -7.66
C THR A 173 -19.28 0.18 -9.00
N SER A 174 -19.87 -0.52 -9.96
CA SER A 174 -20.16 -0.01 -11.29
C SER A 174 -21.58 -0.42 -11.69
N PRO A 175 -22.18 0.21 -12.71
CA PRO A 175 -23.47 -0.23 -13.25
C PRO A 175 -23.51 -1.72 -13.65
N THR A 176 -22.35 -2.31 -13.96
CA THR A 176 -22.21 -3.71 -14.40
C THR A 176 -21.74 -4.65 -13.29
N GLY A 177 -21.62 -4.17 -12.05
CA GLY A 177 -21.40 -5.00 -10.84
C GLY A 177 -19.94 -5.25 -10.45
N ASN A 178 -18.95 -4.86 -11.25
CA ASN A 178 -17.52 -4.88 -10.89
C ASN A 178 -16.82 -3.62 -11.43
N ALA A 179 -16.06 -2.92 -10.59
CA ALA A 179 -15.53 -1.58 -10.88
C ALA A 179 -14.01 -1.45 -10.75
N ASN A 180 -13.28 -2.55 -10.94
CA ASN A 180 -11.83 -2.51 -10.80
C ASN A 180 -11.14 -1.67 -11.89
N THR A 181 -11.84 -1.42 -12.99
CA THR A 181 -11.35 -0.63 -14.13
C THR A 181 -12.49 0.16 -14.77
N LEU A 182 -12.25 1.43 -15.06
CA LEU A 182 -13.08 2.27 -15.90
C LEU A 182 -12.23 2.73 -17.09
N GLU A 183 -12.68 2.42 -18.30
CA GLU A 183 -12.02 2.84 -19.54
C GLU A 183 -12.79 4.01 -20.15
N LEU A 184 -12.05 5.06 -20.54
CA LEU A 184 -12.57 6.24 -21.23
C LEU A 184 -11.92 6.26 -22.61
N ASP A 185 -12.66 5.81 -23.63
CA ASP A 185 -12.18 5.69 -25.00
C ASP A 185 -12.65 6.89 -25.83
N HIS A 186 -11.71 7.77 -26.17
CA HIS A 186 -11.92 8.93 -27.04
C HIS A 186 -12.05 8.54 -28.53
N GLY A 187 -11.85 7.26 -28.88
CA GLY A 187 -11.96 6.77 -30.24
C GLY A 187 -10.91 7.35 -31.20
N PRO A 188 -11.12 7.18 -32.52
CA PRO A 188 -10.28 7.79 -33.53
C PRO A 188 -10.63 9.28 -33.70
N LEU A 189 -9.62 10.14 -33.57
CA LEU A 189 -9.75 11.60 -33.72
C LEU A 189 -8.75 12.15 -34.74
N ASN A 190 -9.17 13.18 -35.46
CA ASN A 190 -8.29 14.01 -36.28
C ASN A 190 -7.59 15.07 -35.42
N ALA A 191 -6.54 15.68 -35.96
CA ALA A 191 -5.69 16.61 -35.21
C ALA A 191 -6.44 17.87 -34.70
N ASP A 192 -7.45 18.31 -35.43
CA ASP A 192 -8.32 19.45 -35.10
C ASP A 192 -9.42 19.11 -34.08
N GLU A 193 -9.68 17.82 -33.86
CA GLU A 193 -10.67 17.32 -32.90
C GLU A 193 -10.05 17.08 -31.51
N LEU A 194 -8.71 16.98 -31.41
CA LEU A 194 -8.03 16.59 -30.17
C LEU A 194 -8.28 17.53 -28.99
N ASN A 195 -8.24 18.85 -29.20
CA ASN A 195 -8.20 19.77 -28.08
C ASN A 195 -9.62 20.09 -27.58
N GLY A 196 -9.94 19.63 -26.37
CA GLY A 196 -11.24 19.82 -25.75
C GLY A 196 -12.21 18.67 -25.99
N ASP A 197 -11.79 17.59 -26.66
CA ASP A 197 -12.59 16.38 -26.75
C ASP A 197 -12.82 15.76 -25.36
N VAL A 198 -14.04 15.27 -25.11
CA VAL A 198 -14.49 14.83 -23.79
C VAL A 198 -15.04 13.43 -23.86
N GLU A 199 -14.56 12.56 -22.98
CA GLU A 199 -15.14 11.23 -22.76
C GLU A 199 -15.44 11.01 -21.28
N THR A 200 -16.56 10.35 -20.97
CA THR A 200 -17.05 10.25 -19.59
C THR A 200 -17.51 8.85 -19.22
N GLY A 201 -17.22 8.50 -17.97
CA GLY A 201 -17.57 7.22 -17.40
C GLY A 201 -18.17 7.38 -16.03
N LEU A 202 -18.65 6.26 -15.48
CA LEU A 202 -19.36 6.25 -14.22
C LEU A 202 -18.87 5.09 -13.37
N PHE A 203 -18.48 5.42 -12.14
CA PHE A 203 -18.40 4.44 -11.07
C PHE A 203 -19.29 4.89 -9.92
N TYR A 204 -19.46 3.98 -8.98
CA TYR A 204 -20.29 4.16 -7.82
C TYR A 204 -19.48 3.96 -6.55
N ILE A 205 -19.87 4.66 -5.49
CA ILE A 205 -19.44 4.38 -4.13
C ILE A 205 -20.66 3.89 -3.38
N GLN A 206 -20.50 2.78 -2.67
CA GLN A 206 -21.53 2.32 -1.75
C GLN A 206 -20.89 2.07 -0.40
N CYS A 207 -21.59 2.49 0.64
CA CYS A 207 -21.18 2.36 2.02
C CYS A 207 -22.26 1.62 2.82
N ASN A 208 -21.88 0.85 3.83
CA ASN A 208 -22.86 0.13 4.66
C ASN A 208 -23.52 1.01 5.74
N GLN A 209 -22.95 2.18 6.03
CA GLN A 209 -23.53 3.19 6.91
C GLN A 209 -23.32 4.61 6.37
N ASP A 210 -23.95 5.59 7.01
CA ASP A 210 -23.79 7.00 6.66
C ASP A 210 -22.36 7.45 6.96
N MET A 211 -21.62 7.92 5.96
CA MET A 211 -20.21 8.31 6.13
C MET A 211 -19.73 9.33 5.11
N SER A 212 -18.77 10.16 5.53
CA SER A 212 -18.04 11.04 4.64
C SER A 212 -16.81 10.31 4.12
N VAL A 213 -16.65 10.23 2.80
CA VAL A 213 -15.48 9.60 2.17
C VAL A 213 -14.78 10.59 1.27
N LYS A 214 -13.49 10.37 1.03
CA LYS A 214 -12.74 11.10 0.02
C LYS A 214 -12.32 10.15 -1.10
N VAL A 215 -12.57 10.53 -2.36
CA VAL A 215 -12.00 9.86 -3.52
C VAL A 215 -11.01 10.77 -4.21
N SER A 216 -9.77 10.34 -4.38
CA SER A 216 -8.74 11.08 -5.10
C SER A 216 -7.92 10.16 -5.99
N SER A 217 -7.26 10.71 -6.99
CA SER A 217 -6.33 9.97 -7.84
C SER A 217 -4.90 10.00 -7.27
N ASN A 218 -4.04 9.14 -7.82
CA ASN A 218 -2.60 9.15 -7.58
C ASN A 218 -1.83 10.25 -8.33
N LEU A 219 -2.53 11.18 -8.99
CA LEU A 219 -1.91 12.24 -9.76
C LEU A 219 -1.26 13.30 -8.87
N GLN A 220 -0.07 13.75 -9.27
CA GLN A 220 0.63 14.88 -8.65
C GLN A 220 0.21 16.24 -9.24
N GLN A 221 -0.39 16.22 -10.44
CA GLN A 221 -0.84 17.39 -11.19
C GLN A 221 -2.22 17.10 -11.79
N ASP A 222 -2.92 18.13 -12.24
CA ASP A 222 -4.29 18.02 -12.75
C ASP A 222 -4.42 17.23 -14.08
N ASN A 223 -3.30 16.89 -14.75
CA ASN A 223 -3.30 16.25 -16.06
C ASN A 223 -2.52 14.93 -16.08
N VAL A 224 -2.98 14.02 -16.92
CA VAL A 224 -2.34 12.74 -17.27
C VAL A 224 -1.68 12.90 -18.63
N TYR A 225 -0.41 12.53 -18.77
CA TYR A 225 0.21 12.46 -20.09
C TYR A 225 -0.18 11.14 -20.76
N LEU A 226 -0.66 11.20 -22.00
CA LEU A 226 -1.06 10.01 -22.74
C LEU A 226 0.10 9.36 -23.52
N ARG A 227 1.28 10.00 -23.46
CA ARG A 227 2.60 9.54 -23.91
C ARG A 227 3.69 10.24 -23.09
N SER A 228 4.91 9.68 -23.11
CA SER A 228 6.05 10.22 -22.38
C SER A 228 6.51 11.62 -22.84
N ASN A 229 6.26 11.99 -24.09
CA ASN A 229 6.58 13.31 -24.64
C ASN A 229 5.58 14.42 -24.24
N GLY A 230 4.44 14.08 -23.62
CA GLY A 230 3.48 15.05 -23.09
C GLY A 230 2.76 15.91 -24.12
N GLU A 231 2.80 15.55 -25.41
CA GLU A 231 2.18 16.28 -26.53
C GLU A 231 0.64 16.30 -26.44
N LEU A 232 0.06 15.23 -25.91
CA LEU A 232 -1.36 15.08 -25.63
C LEU A 232 -1.55 14.64 -24.18
N GLN A 233 -2.43 15.35 -23.50
CA GLN A 233 -2.72 15.16 -22.08
C GLN A 233 -4.23 15.03 -21.89
N SER A 234 -4.64 14.43 -20.78
CA SER A 234 -6.04 14.42 -20.35
C SER A 234 -6.16 15.10 -18.99
N HIS A 235 -7.06 16.08 -18.88
CA HIS A 235 -7.51 16.62 -17.61
C HIS A 235 -8.64 15.74 -17.08
N VAL A 236 -8.46 15.14 -15.90
CA VAL A 236 -9.45 14.20 -15.34
C VAL A 236 -10.16 14.82 -14.16
N THR A 237 -11.50 14.76 -14.16
CA THR A 237 -12.33 15.23 -13.05
C THR A 237 -13.24 14.13 -12.49
N LEU A 238 -13.61 14.28 -11.21
CA LEU A 238 -14.58 13.50 -10.48
C LEU A 238 -15.72 14.44 -10.06
N ASN A 239 -16.92 14.29 -10.63
CA ASN A 239 -18.04 15.22 -10.45
C ASN A 239 -17.61 16.70 -10.55
N ASN A 240 -16.90 17.04 -11.63
CA ASN A 240 -16.37 18.39 -11.92
C ASN A 240 -15.27 18.90 -10.97
N GLN A 241 -14.74 18.07 -10.07
CA GLN A 241 -13.57 18.38 -9.25
C GLN A 241 -12.34 17.70 -9.82
N SER A 242 -11.18 18.38 -9.83
CA SER A 242 -9.92 17.75 -10.27
C SER A 242 -9.70 16.43 -9.52
N ALA A 243 -9.43 15.36 -10.28
CA ALA A 243 -9.15 14.05 -9.70
C ALA A 243 -7.88 14.07 -8.83
N ALA A 244 -6.92 14.98 -9.06
CA ALA A 244 -5.74 15.13 -8.22
C ALA A 244 -6.08 15.69 -6.83
N LYS A 245 -7.01 16.66 -6.76
CA LYS A 245 -7.49 17.22 -5.48
C LYS A 245 -8.42 16.24 -4.76
N GLY A 246 -9.23 15.54 -5.54
CA GLY A 246 -10.24 14.61 -5.08
C GLY A 246 -11.56 15.26 -4.67
N LEU A 247 -12.51 14.39 -4.36
CA LEU A 247 -13.89 14.71 -4.05
C LEU A 247 -14.23 14.15 -2.68
N VAL A 248 -14.73 15.01 -1.79
CA VAL A 248 -15.28 14.60 -0.50
C VAL A 248 -16.80 14.48 -0.65
N GLN A 249 -17.35 13.35 -0.22
CA GLN A 249 -18.77 13.07 -0.36
C GLN A 249 -19.34 12.43 0.90
N SER A 250 -20.52 12.87 1.32
CA SER A 250 -21.36 12.15 2.27
C SER A 250 -22.20 11.09 1.56
N VAL A 251 -21.90 9.82 1.82
CA VAL A 251 -22.61 8.65 1.29
C VAL A 251 -23.56 8.14 2.36
N ARG A 252 -24.81 7.84 1.97
CA ARG A 252 -25.81 7.27 2.88
C ARG A 252 -25.71 5.75 2.91
N ALA A 253 -26.06 5.17 4.04
CA ALA A 253 -26.10 3.74 4.29
C ALA A 253 -26.85 3.00 3.18
N ASN A 254 -26.18 2.02 2.58
CA ASN A 254 -26.69 1.13 1.53
C ASN A 254 -27.24 1.84 0.29
N GLN A 255 -26.88 3.11 0.08
CA GLN A 255 -27.20 3.84 -1.14
C GLN A 255 -26.00 3.89 -2.07
N VAL A 256 -26.27 3.71 -3.36
CA VAL A 256 -25.30 3.86 -4.43
C VAL A 256 -25.15 5.35 -4.71
N TRP A 257 -23.92 5.85 -4.60
CA TRP A 257 -23.61 7.23 -4.97
C TRP A 257 -22.81 7.32 -6.27
N PRO A 258 -23.31 8.05 -7.29
CA PRO A 258 -22.62 8.21 -8.57
C PRO A 258 -21.43 9.16 -8.53
N VAL A 259 -20.31 8.69 -9.08
CA VAL A 259 -19.17 9.52 -9.47
C VAL A 259 -18.98 9.46 -10.97
N ARG A 260 -19.26 10.59 -11.61
CA ARG A 260 -18.93 10.83 -13.00
C ARG A 260 -17.44 11.13 -13.10
N VAL A 261 -16.74 10.35 -13.91
CA VAL A 261 -15.37 10.60 -14.32
C VAL A 261 -15.42 11.24 -15.69
N GLU A 262 -14.73 12.35 -15.86
CA GLU A 262 -14.61 13.03 -17.14
C GLU A 262 -13.14 13.15 -17.50
N SER A 263 -12.80 12.80 -18.73
CA SER A 263 -11.49 12.98 -19.36
C SER A 263 -11.64 14.04 -20.45
N THR A 264 -10.90 15.13 -20.34
CA THR A 264 -10.88 16.20 -21.35
C THR A 264 -9.49 16.30 -21.95
N LEU A 265 -9.38 16.06 -23.26
CA LEU A 265 -8.11 16.10 -23.97
C LEU A 265 -7.58 17.53 -24.09
N LYS A 266 -6.28 17.67 -23.91
CA LYS A 266 -5.54 18.92 -24.05
C LYS A 266 -4.25 18.69 -24.84
N THR A 267 -4.07 19.47 -25.88
CA THR A 267 -2.84 19.44 -26.69
C THR A 267 -1.77 20.36 -26.10
N ASN A 268 -0.51 19.99 -26.30
CA ASN A 268 0.66 20.82 -26.00
C ASN A 268 1.57 20.88 -27.23
N GLY A 269 1.22 21.77 -28.16
CA GLY A 269 1.87 21.86 -29.46
C GLY A 269 1.32 20.86 -30.48
N THR A 270 2.13 20.51 -31.47
CA THR A 270 1.75 19.56 -32.52
C THR A 270 1.77 18.13 -32.00
N VAL A 271 0.68 17.40 -32.22
CA VAL A 271 0.54 15.99 -31.81
C VAL A 271 0.84 15.07 -32.99
N ALA A 272 1.82 14.18 -32.84
CA ALA A 272 2.15 13.19 -33.85
C ALA A 272 1.10 12.07 -33.91
N PRO A 273 0.67 11.64 -35.13
CA PRO A 273 -0.32 10.57 -35.28
C PRO A 273 0.09 9.27 -34.57
N GLY A 274 -0.90 8.53 -34.07
CA GLY A 274 -0.73 7.20 -33.53
C GLY A 274 -1.60 6.94 -32.30
N LYS A 275 -1.27 5.88 -31.54
CA LYS A 275 -2.03 5.48 -30.34
C LYS A 275 -1.59 6.25 -29.10
N PHE A 276 -2.55 6.61 -28.26
CA PHE A 276 -2.36 7.33 -27.00
C PHE A 276 -3.05 6.56 -25.87
N SER A 277 -2.42 6.49 -24.71
CA SER A 277 -3.05 5.87 -23.54
C SER A 277 -2.50 6.45 -22.24
N GLY A 278 -3.38 6.65 -21.27
CA GLY A 278 -3.06 7.12 -19.93
C GLY A 278 -3.74 6.23 -18.91
N ARG A 279 -3.21 6.17 -17.70
CA ARG A 279 -3.82 5.44 -16.59
C ARG A 279 -3.63 6.20 -15.30
N ILE A 280 -4.70 6.24 -14.51
CA ILE A 280 -4.70 6.76 -13.14
C ILE A 280 -5.29 5.71 -12.21
N THR A 281 -4.99 5.83 -10.93
CA THR A 281 -5.56 5.01 -9.87
C THR A 281 -6.37 5.91 -8.96
N LEU A 282 -7.63 5.56 -8.75
CA LEU A 282 -8.48 6.21 -7.76
C LEU A 282 -8.36 5.50 -6.41
N VAL A 283 -8.30 6.28 -5.34
CA VAL A 283 -8.16 5.84 -3.96
C VAL A 283 -9.36 6.35 -3.18
N LEU A 284 -10.07 5.43 -2.53
CA LEU A 284 -11.13 5.72 -1.58
C LEU A 284 -10.53 5.77 -0.18
N THR A 285 -10.67 6.91 0.49
CA THR A 285 -10.25 7.12 1.87
C THR A 285 -11.48 7.27 2.74
N ILE A 286 -11.54 6.48 3.80
CA ILE A 286 -12.55 6.58 4.85
C ILE A 286 -11.84 7.23 6.05
N PRO A 287 -12.35 8.35 6.60
CA PRO A 287 -11.76 9.04 7.74
C PRO A 287 -11.89 8.26 9.04
#